data_AF-Q4T5K4-F1
#
_entry.id   AF-Q4T5K4-F1
#
_cell.length_a   1.000
_cell.length_b   1.000
_cell.length_c   1.000
_cell.angle_alpha   90.00
_cell.angle_beta   90.00
_cell.angle_gamma   90.00
#
_symmetry.space_group_name_H-M   'P 1'
#
loop_
_entity.id
_entity.type
_entity.pdbx_description
1 polymer ?
#
loop_
_entity_poly.entity_id
_entity_poly.type
_entity_poly.pdbx_seq_one_letter_code
_entity_poly.pdbx_strand_id
1 'polypeptide(L)'
;MAAQDELNQLERVFLRLGHAETDDQLQDIISKFLPPVLLKLSSVQEGVRKKCKLGIVKFIEAKQVPEVETVVHLVVASSDTRHSVATAADLELKSKQR
;
A
#
# COMPACT_ATOMS: atom_id res chain seq x y z
N MET A 1 -3.73 1.15 22.97
CA MET A 1 -3.41 2.56 22.65
C MET A 1 -2.39 2.66 21.53
N ALA A 2 -1.20 2.04 21.64
CA ALA A 2 -0.16 2.07 20.59
C ALA A 2 -0.62 1.69 19.17
N ALA A 3 -1.51 0.69 19.03
CA ALA A 3 -2.05 0.27 17.74
C ALA A 3 -2.82 1.38 17.01
N GLN A 4 -3.59 2.17 17.76
CA GLN A 4 -4.41 3.24 17.19
C GLN A 4 -3.52 4.40 16.71
N ASP A 5 -2.47 4.71 17.46
CA ASP A 5 -1.50 5.73 17.08
C ASP A 5 -0.75 5.33 15.81
N GLU A 6 -0.34 4.07 15.68
CA GLU A 6 0.27 3.55 14.43
C GLU A 6 -0.70 3.62 13.24
N LEU A 7 -1.97 3.29 13.44
CA LEU A 7 -2.99 3.38 12.41
C LEU A 7 -3.25 4.83 11.97
N ASN A 8 -3.22 5.77 12.91
CA ASN A 8 -3.39 7.21 12.64
C ASN A 8 -2.16 7.79 11.92
N GLN A 9 -0.96 7.35 12.27
CA GLN A 9 0.27 7.73 11.55
C GLN A 9 0.21 7.24 10.11
N LEU A 10 -0.19 5.98 9.89
CA LEU A 10 -0.28 5.41 8.56
C LEU A 10 -1.32 6.14 7.68
N GLU A 11 -2.46 6.55 8.25
CA GLU A 11 -3.44 7.38 7.54
C GLU A 11 -2.86 8.74 7.12
N ARG A 12 -2.07 9.39 7.99
CA ARG A 12 -1.40 10.65 7.65
C ARG A 12 -0.39 10.48 6.52
N VAL A 13 0.31 9.34 6.47
CA VAL A 13 1.23 9.00 5.37
C VAL A 13 0.47 8.86 4.06
N PHE A 14 -0.63 8.10 4.04
CA PHE A 14 -1.44 7.95 2.83
C PHE A 14 -2.05 9.27 2.38
N LEU A 15 -2.49 10.11 3.31
CA LEU A 15 -2.98 11.45 2.98
C LEU A 15 -1.90 12.32 2.34
N ARG A 16 -0.66 12.27 2.85
CA ARG A 16 0.49 13.00 2.27
C ARG A 16 0.87 12.45 0.89
N LEU A 17 0.88 11.13 0.71
CA LEU A 17 1.10 10.51 -0.60
C LEU A 17 0.06 10.99 -1.63
N GLY A 18 -1.21 11.08 -1.24
CA GLY A 18 -2.27 11.58 -2.12
C GLY A 18 -2.21 13.09 -2.43
N HIS A 19 -1.42 13.87 -1.69
CA HIS A 19 -1.20 15.30 -1.92
C HIS A 19 0.15 15.60 -2.57
N ALA A 20 0.95 14.59 -2.90
CA ALA A 20 2.20 14.81 -3.62
C ALA A 20 1.87 15.23 -5.05
N GLU A 21 2.25 16.45 -5.43
CA GLU A 21 1.99 17.00 -6.77
C GLU A 21 3.18 16.83 -7.72
N THR A 22 4.37 16.49 -7.17
CA THR A 22 5.59 16.25 -7.95
C THR A 22 6.25 14.93 -7.59
N ASP A 23 6.98 14.36 -8.55
CA ASP A 23 7.76 13.13 -8.37
C ASP A 23 8.78 13.27 -7.23
N ASP A 24 9.40 14.45 -7.07
CA ASP A 24 10.33 14.73 -5.97
C ASP A 24 9.64 14.64 -4.61
N GLN A 25 8.44 15.24 -4.46
CA GLN A 25 7.66 15.14 -3.23
C GLN A 25 7.22 13.71 -2.95
N LEU A 26 6.80 12.99 -3.99
CA LEU A 26 6.40 11.60 -3.91
C LEU A 26 7.58 10.72 -3.46
N GLN A 27 8.74 10.87 -4.10
CA GLN A 27 9.97 10.17 -3.76
C GLN A 27 10.40 10.45 -2.32
N ASP A 28 10.30 11.70 -1.85
CA ASP A 28 10.65 12.08 -0.49
C ASP A 28 9.75 11.42 0.55
N ILE A 29 8.45 11.33 0.27
CA ILE A 29 7.47 10.67 1.14
C ILE A 29 7.70 9.16 1.12
N ILE A 30 7.85 8.54 -0.05
CA ILE A 30 8.12 7.10 -0.17
C ILE A 30 9.42 6.75 0.55
N SER A 31 10.50 7.48 0.34
CA SER A 31 11.80 7.19 0.96
C SER A 31 11.76 7.25 2.50
N LYS A 32 10.94 8.15 3.06
CA LYS A 32 10.76 8.29 4.51
C LYS A 32 9.84 7.22 5.11
N PHE A 33 8.84 6.76 4.37
CA PHE A 33 7.78 5.89 4.91
C PHE A 33 7.84 4.44 4.45
N LEU A 34 8.48 4.14 3.32
CA LEU A 34 8.63 2.79 2.81
C LEU A 34 9.42 1.88 3.77
N PRO A 35 10.57 2.30 4.33
CA PRO A 35 11.30 1.47 5.30
C PRO A 35 10.47 1.08 6.54
N PRO A 36 9.78 2.01 7.25
CA PRO A 36 8.95 1.62 8.39
C PRO A 36 7.71 0.81 7.99
N VAL A 37 7.10 1.05 6.82
CA VAL A 37 5.98 0.22 6.33
C VAL A 37 6.43 -1.20 6.07
N LEU A 38 7.58 -1.41 5.42
CA LEU A 38 8.17 -2.74 5.20
C LEU A 38 8.46 -3.46 6.52
N LEU A 39 9.01 -2.76 7.52
CA LEU A 39 9.22 -3.32 8.86
C LEU A 39 7.90 -3.66 9.57
N LYS A 40 6.79 -2.99 9.26
CA LYS A 40 5.48 -3.28 9.89
C LYS A 40 4.69 -4.35 9.16
N LEU A 41 5.16 -4.84 7.99
CA LEU A 41 4.59 -6.03 7.35
C LEU A 41 4.76 -7.29 8.19
N SER A 42 5.79 -7.35 9.04
CA SER A 42 6.01 -8.43 10.02
C SER A 42 5.43 -8.15 11.41
N SER A 43 4.69 -7.05 11.59
CA SER A 43 4.09 -6.70 12.89
C SER A 43 3.12 -7.78 13.36
N VAL A 44 3.17 -8.12 14.66
CA VAL A 44 2.22 -9.04 15.32
C VAL A 44 0.80 -8.47 15.36
N GLN A 45 0.65 -7.16 15.18
CA GLN A 45 -0.64 -6.48 15.19
C GLN A 45 -1.32 -6.59 13.82
N GLU A 46 -2.38 -7.40 13.76
CA GLU A 46 -3.08 -7.70 12.51
C GLU A 46 -3.65 -6.44 11.84
N GLY A 47 -4.24 -5.52 12.60
CA GLY A 47 -4.82 -4.28 12.07
C GLY A 47 -3.79 -3.40 11.35
N VAL A 48 -2.59 -3.28 11.94
CA VAL A 48 -1.48 -2.49 11.38
C VAL A 48 -0.96 -3.16 10.10
N ARG A 49 -0.70 -4.46 10.16
CA ARG A 49 -0.28 -5.26 8.99
C ARG A 49 -1.32 -5.22 7.87
N LYS A 50 -2.61 -5.15 8.21
CA LYS A 50 -3.72 -5.09 7.23
C LYS A 50 -3.76 -3.76 6.52
N LYS A 51 -3.69 -2.64 7.24
CA LYS A 51 -3.62 -1.33 6.59
C LYS A 51 -2.35 -1.16 5.75
N CYS A 52 -1.20 -1.65 6.21
CA CYS A 52 0.05 -1.55 5.43
C CYS A 52 -0.08 -2.24 4.08
N LYS A 53 -0.55 -3.50 4.05
CA LYS A 53 -0.70 -4.25 2.80
C LYS A 53 -1.76 -3.66 1.88
N LEU A 54 -2.91 -3.24 2.42
CA LEU A 54 -3.95 -2.59 1.62
C LEU A 54 -3.47 -1.25 1.04
N GLY A 55 -2.68 -0.49 1.80
CA GLY A 55 -2.11 0.77 1.33
C GLY A 55 -1.11 0.60 0.20
N ILE A 56 -0.29 -0.46 0.23
CA ILE A 56 0.61 -0.80 -0.89
C ILE A 56 -0.20 -1.12 -2.14
N VAL A 57 -1.29 -1.90 -2.03
CA VAL A 57 -2.18 -2.19 -3.16
C VAL A 57 -2.76 -0.90 -3.75
N LYS A 58 -3.30 -0.01 -2.91
CA LYS A 58 -3.84 1.29 -3.35
C LYS A 58 -2.80 2.21 -3.98
N PHE A 59 -1.56 2.16 -3.48
CA PHE A 59 -0.46 2.93 -4.05
C PHE A 59 -0.13 2.45 -5.47
N ILE A 60 -0.13 1.14 -5.68
CA ILE A 60 0.06 0.53 -7.00
C ILE A 60 -1.12 0.87 -7.94
N GLU A 61 -2.36 0.83 -7.44
CA GLU A 61 -3.58 1.26 -8.17
C GLU A 61 -3.50 2.71 -8.66
N ALA A 62 -2.82 3.60 -7.92
CA ALA A 62 -2.67 5.01 -8.25
C ALA A 62 -1.78 5.31 -9.48
N LYS A 63 -1.38 4.26 -10.24
CA LYS A 63 -0.55 4.33 -11.47
C LYS A 63 0.81 5.01 -11.28
N GLN A 64 1.31 5.05 -10.04
CA GLN A 64 2.64 5.56 -9.71
C GLN A 64 3.75 4.56 -10.04
N VAL A 65 3.37 3.31 -10.35
CA VAL A 65 4.28 2.23 -10.76
C VAL A 65 3.97 1.90 -12.22
N PRO A 66 4.99 1.64 -13.07
CA PRO A 66 4.77 1.19 -14.43
C PRO A 66 3.82 -0.01 -14.51
N GLU A 67 2.95 -0.01 -15.51
CA GLU A 67 1.88 -1.01 -15.62
C GLU A 67 2.43 -2.44 -15.74
N VAL A 68 3.54 -2.61 -16.45
CA VAL A 68 4.24 -3.90 -16.59
C VAL A 68 4.77 -4.44 -15.26
N GLU A 69 5.21 -3.56 -14.36
CA GLU A 69 5.73 -3.92 -13.04
C GLU A 69 4.59 -4.14 -12.03
N THR A 70 3.46 -3.45 -12.22
CA THR A 70 2.27 -3.51 -11.37
C THR A 70 1.65 -4.92 -11.30
N VAL A 71 1.60 -5.64 -12.43
CA VAL A 71 0.95 -6.96 -12.51
C VAL A 71 1.55 -7.96 -11.52
N VAL A 72 2.88 -8.02 -11.40
CA VAL A 72 3.54 -8.97 -10.48
C VAL A 72 3.19 -8.67 -9.03
N HIS A 73 3.13 -7.39 -8.65
CA HIS A 73 2.82 -6.98 -7.29
C HIS A 73 1.38 -7.29 -6.92
N LEU A 74 0.43 -7.08 -7.84
CA LEU A 74 -0.97 -7.40 -7.61
C LEU A 74 -1.21 -8.91 -7.56
N VAL A 75 -0.52 -9.73 -8.36
CA VAL A 75 -0.61 -11.20 -8.30
C VAL A 75 -0.10 -11.73 -6.95
N VAL A 76 0.98 -11.16 -6.42
CA VAL A 76 1.45 -11.51 -5.08
C VAL A 76 0.45 -11.05 -4.01
N ALA A 77 -0.16 -9.87 -4.18
CA ALA A 77 -1.15 -9.35 -3.25
C ALA A 77 -2.50 -10.10 -3.27
N SER A 78 -2.91 -10.66 -4.41
CA SER A 78 -4.12 -11.49 -4.52
C SER A 78 -3.99 -12.83 -3.78
N SER A 79 -2.74 -13.28 -3.55
CA SER A 79 -2.44 -14.46 -2.72
C SER A 79 -2.45 -14.17 -1.22
N ASP A 80 -2.70 -12.92 -0.79
CA ASP A 80 -2.78 -12.60 0.65
C ASP A 80 -3.96 -13.31 1.31
N THR A 81 -3.72 -13.93 2.47
CA THR A 81 -4.75 -14.69 3.19
C THR A 81 -5.88 -13.82 3.74
N ARG A 82 -5.74 -12.49 3.77
CA ARG A 82 -6.81 -11.59 4.20
C ARG A 82 -7.62 -11.13 3.01
N HIS A 83 -8.91 -11.48 3.05
CA HIS A 83 -9.91 -11.18 2.02
C HIS A 83 -9.86 -9.73 1.52
N SER A 84 -9.77 -8.73 2.40
CA SER A 84 -9.76 -7.32 1.97
C SER A 84 -8.56 -6.94 1.10
N VAL A 85 -7.40 -7.58 1.30
CA VAL A 85 -6.19 -7.30 0.52
C VAL A 85 -6.26 -8.06 -0.80
N ALA A 86 -6.61 -9.35 -0.75
CA ALA A 86 -6.77 -10.17 -1.93
C ALA A 86 -7.83 -9.61 -2.89
N THR A 87 -9.02 -9.24 -2.37
CA THR A 87 -10.10 -8.68 -3.18
C THR A 87 -9.73 -7.34 -3.83
N ALA A 88 -9.01 -6.47 -3.12
CA ALA A 88 -8.56 -5.19 -3.71
C ALA A 88 -7.60 -5.46 -4.89
N ALA A 89 -6.61 -6.33 -4.69
CA ALA A 89 -5.67 -6.69 -5.74
C ALA A 89 -6.33 -7.39 -6.95
N ASP A 90 -7.30 -8.27 -6.70
CA ASP A 90 -8.05 -8.94 -7.76
C ASP A 90 -8.93 -8.00 -8.59
N LEU A 91 -9.57 -7.03 -7.94
CA LEU A 91 -10.38 -6.01 -8.63
C LEU A 91 -9.50 -5.17 -9.56
N GLU A 92 -8.33 -4.77 -9.09
CA GLU A 92 -7.38 -4.02 -9.93
C GLU A 92 -6.80 -4.88 -11.05
N LEU A 93 -6.42 -6.15 -10.81
CA LEU A 93 -5.95 -7.04 -11.87
C LEU A 93 -6.97 -7.20 -12.99
N LYS A 94 -8.26 -7.33 -12.66
CA LYS A 94 -9.34 -7.43 -13.64
C LYS A 94 -9.54 -6.14 -14.45
N SER A 95 -9.26 -4.98 -13.86
CA SER A 95 -9.34 -3.70 -14.58
C SER A 95 -8.24 -3.59 -15.65
N LYS A 96 -7.10 -4.24 -15.42
CA LYS A 96 -5.90 -4.25 -16.28
C LYS A 96 -5.94 -5.28 -17.44
N GLN A 97 -6.88 -6.22 -17.44
CA GLN A 97 -7.01 -7.24 -18.48
C GLN A 97 -7.86 -6.79 -19.70
N ARG A 98 -8.31 -5.54 -19.72
CA ARG A 98 -9.17 -4.97 -20.78
C ARG A 98 -8.41 -4.12 -21.77
#